data_AF-A0A7Y3M3Z0-F1
#
_entry.id   AF-A0A7Y3M3Z0-F1
#
_cell.length_a   1.000
_cell.length_b   1.000
_cell.length_c   1.000
_cell.angle_alpha   90.00
_cell.angle_beta   90.00
_cell.angle_gamma   90.00
#
_symmetry.space_group_name_H-M   'P 1'
#
loop_
_entity.id
_entity.type
_entity.pdbx_description
1 polymer ?
#
loop_
_entity_poly.entity_id
_entity_poly.type
_entity_poly.pdbx_seq_one_letter_code
_entity_poly.pdbx_strand_id
1 'polypeptide(L)'
;MKNITYSLLLLLLPSGLLWGQISSDTCADAATATPITGPGIYSVIAIDGSEIPDPICAENGTSSMLEFGEWYRYTPTVSSYITISTDSNILTQNSGIDTRVHVYTGSCGSLVCLAGDDDSGGGFTSIVGFDVVSGETYYIAWDDRWDESGFDFQLSEGSPPPIGPISFTSQTVAATGSDRGVVDMNNDKLDDLVSVTDTNININYQLPGGGFNSVNITTSQADHIPSWSLAAGDIDGNGYNDLLYGGGAGVTFMYANSDGTAFTEQSGSDYVFSQRSNFIDINNDGALDAFVCHDVAPNVYYINDGSGNLTFYQGASTAVPKGLGTHTSGGNYGTVWVDYDNDRDMDLFIAKCRGGDVTHKWNELWQNDGSGTYTNVADGSGYYST
;
A
#
# COMPACT_ATOMS: atom_id res chain seq x y z
N MET A 1 -2.52 16.14 -73.89
CA MET A 1 -2.00 16.04 -72.50
C MET A 1 -2.07 17.44 -71.91
N LYS A 2 -3.09 17.70 -71.08
CA LYS A 2 -3.35 19.01 -70.44
C LYS A 2 -2.84 18.92 -69.00
N ASN A 3 -1.86 19.76 -68.65
CA ASN A 3 -1.42 19.96 -67.27
C ASN A 3 -2.42 20.86 -66.55
N ILE A 4 -3.02 20.37 -65.48
CA ILE A 4 -3.85 21.16 -64.56
C ILE A 4 -3.02 21.34 -63.29
N THR A 5 -2.57 22.56 -63.06
CA THR A 5 -1.88 23.00 -61.85
C THR A 5 -2.94 23.27 -60.79
N TYR A 6 -2.90 22.53 -59.67
CA TYR A 6 -3.72 22.84 -58.49
C TYR A 6 -2.96 23.86 -57.62
N SER A 7 -3.47 25.08 -57.52
CA SER A 7 -3.03 26.06 -56.52
C SER A 7 -3.63 25.70 -55.16
N LEU A 8 -2.77 25.32 -54.21
CA LEU A 8 -3.14 25.11 -52.81
C LEU A 8 -3.32 26.49 -52.14
N LEU A 9 -4.55 26.86 -51.85
CA LEU A 9 -4.87 28.07 -51.10
C LEU A 9 -4.66 27.78 -49.60
N LEU A 10 -3.53 28.22 -49.05
CA LEU A 10 -3.24 28.13 -47.63
C LEU A 10 -4.07 29.20 -46.90
N LEU A 11 -5.16 28.81 -46.23
CA LEU A 11 -5.86 29.68 -45.29
C LEU A 11 -4.98 29.83 -44.04
N LEU A 12 -4.35 30.98 -43.89
CA LEU A 12 -3.79 31.44 -42.61
C LEU A 12 -4.95 31.73 -41.66
N LEU A 13 -5.27 30.76 -40.80
CA LEU A 13 -6.03 31.02 -39.58
C LEU A 13 -5.10 31.80 -38.63
N PRO A 14 -5.54 32.95 -38.06
CA PRO A 14 -4.74 33.62 -37.06
C PRO A 14 -4.66 32.69 -35.84
N SER A 15 -3.45 32.28 -35.49
CA SER A 15 -3.14 31.66 -34.20
C SER A 15 -3.48 32.68 -33.12
N GLY A 16 -4.72 32.62 -32.62
CA GLY A 16 -5.05 33.23 -31.34
C GLY A 16 -4.13 32.57 -30.32
N LEU A 17 -3.15 33.33 -29.82
CA LEU A 17 -2.48 32.97 -28.57
C LEU A 17 -3.59 32.85 -27.53
N LEU A 18 -3.98 31.63 -27.20
CA LEU A 18 -4.62 31.33 -25.93
C LEU A 18 -3.54 31.62 -24.90
N TRP A 19 -3.63 32.79 -24.26
CA TRP A 19 -2.81 33.10 -23.11
C TRP A 19 -3.16 32.06 -22.05
N GLY A 20 -2.24 31.10 -21.83
CA GLY A 20 -2.28 30.27 -20.63
C GLY A 20 -2.26 31.18 -19.40
N GLN A 21 -2.68 30.63 -18.26
CA GLN A 21 -2.61 31.33 -16.98
C GLN A 21 -1.23 31.98 -16.78
N ILE A 22 -1.20 33.26 -16.43
CA ILE A 22 -0.01 33.90 -15.86
C ILE A 22 0.01 33.53 -14.37
N SER A 23 1.20 33.35 -13.80
CA SER A 23 1.38 33.03 -12.39
C SER A 23 0.61 33.98 -11.47
N SER A 24 0.24 33.51 -10.28
CA SER A 24 -0.60 34.23 -9.34
C SER A 24 0.03 34.23 -7.95
N ASP A 25 0.11 35.41 -7.34
CA ASP A 25 0.78 35.62 -6.05
C ASP A 25 0.06 34.95 -4.86
N THR A 26 -1.19 34.53 -5.06
CA THR A 26 -2.04 33.89 -4.04
C THR A 26 -2.92 32.79 -4.65
N CYS A 27 -3.34 31.83 -3.83
CA CYS A 27 -4.35 30.84 -4.21
C CYS A 27 -5.66 31.52 -4.61
N ALA A 28 -6.07 32.57 -3.88
CA ALA A 28 -7.28 33.32 -4.17
C ALA A 28 -7.24 33.98 -5.56
N ASP A 29 -6.08 34.54 -5.95
CA ASP A 29 -5.87 35.09 -7.28
C ASP A 29 -5.93 34.00 -8.34
N ALA A 30 -5.23 32.88 -8.13
CA ALA A 30 -5.28 31.72 -9.02
C ALA A 30 -6.72 31.18 -9.19
N ALA A 31 -7.54 31.20 -8.13
CA ALA A 31 -8.93 30.77 -8.16
C ALA A 31 -9.81 31.62 -9.10
N THR A 32 -9.41 32.86 -9.38
CA THR A 32 -10.12 33.76 -10.29
C THR A 32 -9.49 33.86 -11.68
N ALA A 33 -8.20 33.50 -11.81
CA ALA A 33 -7.45 33.52 -13.05
C ALA A 33 -7.93 32.46 -14.06
N THR A 34 -7.83 32.72 -15.36
CA THR A 34 -8.15 31.72 -16.41
C THR A 34 -7.35 30.44 -16.16
N PRO A 35 -7.97 29.26 -16.05
CA PRO A 35 -7.26 28.04 -15.70
C PRO A 35 -6.40 27.54 -16.86
N ILE A 36 -5.34 26.81 -16.52
CA ILE A 36 -4.70 25.87 -17.44
C ILE A 36 -5.70 24.75 -17.73
N THR A 37 -5.90 24.39 -19.01
CA THR A 37 -6.92 23.40 -19.41
C THR A 37 -6.38 22.17 -20.16
N GLY A 38 -5.07 22.12 -20.41
CA GLY A 38 -4.45 21.06 -21.20
C GLY A 38 -2.93 21.07 -21.11
N PRO A 39 -2.25 20.19 -21.86
CA PRO A 39 -0.81 20.02 -21.79
C PRO A 39 -0.09 21.20 -22.44
N GLY A 40 1.10 21.50 -21.95
CA GLY A 40 1.89 22.64 -22.41
C GLY A 40 3.13 22.89 -21.57
N ILE A 41 3.89 23.90 -21.97
CA ILE A 41 4.98 24.47 -21.17
C ILE A 41 4.49 25.83 -20.67
N TYR A 42 4.68 26.07 -19.39
CA TYR A 42 4.27 27.27 -18.67
C TYR A 42 5.48 27.83 -17.94
N SER A 43 5.54 29.16 -17.82
CA SER A 43 6.66 29.84 -17.19
C SER A 43 6.26 30.42 -15.85
N VAL A 44 7.10 30.19 -14.84
CA VAL A 44 7.14 30.92 -13.58
C VAL A 44 8.19 32.02 -13.77
N ILE A 45 7.77 33.29 -13.65
CA ILE A 45 8.68 34.42 -13.93
C ILE A 45 9.69 34.59 -12.78
N ALA A 46 9.20 34.49 -11.56
CA ALA A 46 9.93 34.45 -10.29
C ALA A 46 8.97 33.88 -9.24
N ILE A 47 9.49 33.42 -8.10
CA ILE A 47 8.67 33.08 -6.94
C ILE A 47 8.65 34.28 -5.98
N ASP A 48 7.73 35.22 -6.19
CA ASP A 48 7.63 36.45 -5.39
C ASP A 48 6.22 36.71 -4.81
N GLY A 49 5.30 35.78 -5.04
CA GLY A 49 3.94 35.84 -4.52
C GLY A 49 3.84 35.76 -2.99
N SER A 50 2.87 36.50 -2.45
CA SER A 50 2.74 36.73 -1.01
C SER A 50 2.15 35.57 -0.20
N GLU A 51 1.53 34.57 -0.83
CA GLU A 51 0.95 33.41 -0.15
C GLU A 51 1.85 32.18 -0.29
N ILE A 52 2.42 31.74 0.83
CA ILE A 52 3.20 30.51 0.91
C ILE A 52 2.27 29.28 0.79
N PRO A 53 2.66 28.23 0.04
CA PRO A 53 1.89 26.99 -0.03
C PRO A 53 1.69 26.34 1.35
N ASP A 54 0.44 26.07 1.72
CA ASP A 54 0.06 25.42 2.98
C ASP A 54 -1.22 24.56 2.78
N PRO A 55 -1.22 23.25 3.11
CA PRO A 55 -0.12 22.45 3.66
C PRO A 55 1.03 22.18 2.67
N ILE A 56 2.25 21.94 3.18
CA ILE A 56 3.38 21.50 2.35
C ILE A 56 3.19 20.03 1.95
N CYS A 57 3.13 19.76 0.64
CA CYS A 57 2.83 18.41 0.11
C CYS A 57 4.06 17.58 -0.24
N ALA A 58 5.27 18.17 -0.22
CA ALA A 58 6.53 17.47 -0.48
C ALA A 58 7.15 16.92 0.82
N GLU A 59 7.84 15.78 0.75
CA GLU A 59 8.30 15.00 1.92
C GLU A 59 9.31 15.75 2.82
N ASN A 60 10.03 16.74 2.32
CA ASN A 60 11.08 17.45 3.05
C ASN A 60 10.56 18.62 3.93
N GLY A 61 9.26 18.70 4.22
CA GLY A 61 8.54 19.93 4.61
C GLY A 61 8.65 20.38 6.08
N THR A 62 9.29 21.54 6.29
CA THR A 62 8.80 22.56 7.24
C THR A 62 8.69 23.88 6.49
N SER A 63 7.72 24.72 6.85
CA SER A 63 7.52 26.07 6.28
C SER A 63 8.46 27.13 6.87
N SER A 64 9.37 26.74 7.76
CA SER A 64 10.12 27.66 8.63
C SER A 64 11.16 28.54 7.92
N MET A 65 11.31 28.41 6.59
CA MET A 65 12.25 29.16 5.76
C MET A 65 11.63 29.60 4.42
N LEU A 66 10.29 29.55 4.29
CA LEU A 66 9.58 29.98 3.09
C LEU A 66 9.18 31.45 3.23
N GLU A 67 9.39 32.23 2.19
CA GLU A 67 8.95 33.63 2.13
C GLU A 67 7.88 33.84 1.06
N PHE A 68 7.92 33.08 -0.05
CA PHE A 68 7.07 33.32 -1.22
C PHE A 68 6.47 32.05 -1.82
N GLY A 69 5.43 32.22 -2.64
CA GLY A 69 4.80 31.14 -3.38
C GLY A 69 4.10 31.61 -4.65
N GLU A 70 4.09 30.77 -5.68
CA GLU A 70 3.45 31.06 -6.96
C GLU A 70 2.41 30.02 -7.34
N TRP A 71 1.21 30.49 -7.68
CA TRP A 71 0.02 29.67 -7.80
C TRP A 71 -0.55 29.63 -9.21
N TYR A 72 -1.01 28.44 -9.59
CA TYR A 72 -1.74 28.19 -10.82
C TYR A 72 -3.02 27.40 -10.53
N ARG A 73 -4.02 27.61 -11.37
CA ARG A 73 -5.26 26.84 -11.40
C ARG A 73 -5.27 25.94 -12.62
N TYR A 74 -5.47 24.65 -12.40
CA TYR A 74 -5.63 23.67 -13.46
C TYR A 74 -7.04 23.10 -13.45
N THR A 75 -7.70 23.09 -14.61
CA THR A 75 -9.02 22.50 -14.81
C THR A 75 -8.97 21.64 -16.08
N PRO A 76 -8.67 20.33 -15.96
CA PRO A 76 -8.54 19.44 -17.10
C PRO A 76 -9.83 19.36 -17.91
N THR A 77 -9.69 19.23 -19.23
CA THR A 77 -10.84 18.98 -20.12
C THR A 77 -11.16 17.48 -20.29
N VAL A 78 -10.22 16.61 -19.91
CA VAL A 78 -10.35 15.14 -19.95
C VAL A 78 -9.78 14.55 -18.66
N SER A 79 -10.41 13.49 -18.13
CA SER A 79 -9.83 12.75 -17.00
C SER A 79 -8.60 11.99 -17.50
N SER A 80 -7.44 12.21 -16.90
CA SER A 80 -6.18 11.62 -17.34
C SER A 80 -5.16 11.49 -16.19
N TYR A 81 -4.03 10.83 -16.45
CA TYR A 81 -2.87 10.90 -15.55
C TYR A 81 -2.03 12.11 -16.00
N ILE A 82 -1.72 13.02 -15.10
CA ILE A 82 -0.94 14.22 -15.40
C ILE A 82 0.44 14.08 -14.80
N THR A 83 1.45 14.53 -15.54
CA THR A 83 2.80 14.76 -15.01
C THR A 83 3.13 16.25 -15.11
N ILE A 84 3.51 16.86 -13.99
CA ILE A 84 4.13 18.18 -13.92
C ILE A 84 5.64 17.96 -13.74
N SER A 85 6.44 18.60 -14.59
CA SER A 85 7.89 18.39 -14.61
C SER A 85 8.64 19.69 -14.83
N THR A 86 9.63 19.96 -13.98
CA THR A 86 10.69 20.96 -14.20
C THR A 86 12.01 20.31 -14.62
N ASP A 87 12.02 19.00 -14.90
CA ASP A 87 13.21 18.19 -15.23
C ASP A 87 14.17 18.91 -16.20
N SER A 88 15.34 19.28 -15.69
CA SER A 88 16.37 19.99 -16.47
C SER A 88 16.98 19.17 -17.61
N ASN A 89 16.77 17.84 -17.64
CA ASN A 89 17.14 17.01 -18.79
C ASN A 89 16.20 17.22 -19.99
N ILE A 90 14.98 17.70 -19.75
CA ILE A 90 13.95 17.97 -20.76
C ILE A 90 13.86 19.48 -21.02
N LEU A 91 13.77 20.28 -19.95
CA LEU A 91 13.71 21.74 -19.95
C LEU A 91 15.09 22.29 -19.58
N THR A 92 16.01 22.30 -20.54
CA THR A 92 17.42 22.64 -20.30
C THR A 92 17.65 24.06 -19.77
N GLN A 93 16.68 24.95 -19.92
CA GLN A 93 16.65 26.28 -19.31
C GLN A 93 16.60 26.23 -17.78
N ASN A 94 16.12 25.13 -17.19
CA ASN A 94 16.06 24.93 -15.74
C ASN A 94 17.37 24.38 -15.16
N SER A 95 18.42 24.25 -15.97
CA SER A 95 19.70 23.71 -15.51
C SER A 95 20.29 24.54 -14.37
N GLY A 96 20.39 23.93 -13.19
CA GLY A 96 20.97 24.55 -11.99
C GLY A 96 19.96 25.28 -11.11
N ILE A 97 18.67 25.19 -11.42
CA ILE A 97 17.58 25.65 -10.56
C ILE A 97 17.17 24.50 -9.63
N ASP A 98 16.77 24.86 -8.42
CA ASP A 98 16.21 23.96 -7.41
C ASP A 98 14.73 24.30 -7.23
N THR A 99 13.83 23.37 -7.58
CA THR A 99 12.39 23.63 -7.61
C THR A 99 11.66 22.70 -6.66
N ARG A 100 10.57 23.18 -6.08
CA ARG A 100 9.66 22.37 -5.28
C ARG A 100 8.20 22.61 -5.64
N VAL A 101 7.45 21.52 -5.83
CA VAL A 101 6.05 21.57 -6.29
C VAL A 101 5.07 21.01 -5.26
N HIS A 102 3.91 21.66 -5.17
CA HIS A 102 2.76 21.23 -4.40
C HIS A 102 1.50 21.22 -5.25
N VAL A 103 0.72 20.14 -5.14
CA VAL A 103 -0.53 19.99 -5.88
C VAL A 103 -1.66 19.74 -4.90
N TYR A 104 -2.76 20.47 -5.08
CA TYR A 104 -3.89 20.46 -4.17
C TYR A 104 -5.22 20.18 -4.86
N THR A 105 -6.13 19.62 -4.07
CA THR A 105 -7.58 19.65 -4.30
C THR A 105 -8.27 20.52 -3.24
N GLY A 106 -9.57 20.78 -3.42
CA GLY A 106 -10.38 21.56 -2.49
C GLY A 106 -10.48 23.03 -2.90
N SER A 107 -10.64 23.91 -1.92
CA SER A 107 -10.76 25.36 -2.12
C SER A 107 -9.71 26.11 -1.31
N CYS A 108 -9.27 27.27 -1.78
CA CYS A 108 -8.36 28.13 -1.02
C CYS A 108 -8.84 28.35 0.43
N GLY A 109 -7.94 28.20 1.40
CA GLY A 109 -8.24 28.19 2.84
C GLY A 109 -8.67 26.84 3.43
N SER A 110 -8.87 25.81 2.60
CA SER A 110 -9.15 24.43 3.01
C SER A 110 -8.59 23.44 1.98
N LEU A 111 -7.35 23.67 1.54
CA LEU A 111 -6.66 22.84 0.56
C LEU A 111 -6.27 21.48 1.16
N VAL A 112 -6.32 20.44 0.33
CA VAL A 112 -5.89 19.08 0.67
C VAL A 112 -4.77 18.69 -0.27
N CYS A 113 -3.63 18.25 0.28
CA CYS A 113 -2.53 17.73 -0.51
C CYS A 113 -2.97 16.56 -1.38
N LEU A 114 -2.73 16.68 -2.67
CA LEU A 114 -2.89 15.61 -3.64
C LEU A 114 -1.54 14.96 -3.95
N ALA A 115 -0.52 15.78 -4.19
CA ALA A 115 0.83 15.32 -4.51
C ALA A 115 1.86 16.44 -4.28
N GLY A 116 3.15 16.10 -4.25
CA GLY A 116 4.25 17.05 -4.19
C GLY A 116 5.59 16.36 -4.43
N ASP A 117 6.60 17.11 -4.82
CA ASP A 117 7.96 16.63 -5.08
C ASP A 117 8.98 17.75 -4.91
N ASP A 118 10.23 17.40 -4.58
CA ASP A 118 11.34 18.33 -4.31
C ASP A 118 12.61 18.02 -5.13
N ASP A 119 12.80 16.80 -5.68
CA ASP A 119 14.13 16.41 -6.21
C ASP A 119 14.11 15.20 -7.18
N SER A 120 12.96 14.84 -7.74
CA SER A 120 12.86 13.61 -8.56
C SER A 120 13.31 13.79 -10.03
N GLY A 121 13.60 15.02 -10.47
CA GLY A 121 14.06 15.36 -11.83
C GLY A 121 15.57 15.45 -11.99
N GLY A 122 16.03 15.92 -13.16
CA GLY A 122 17.45 16.18 -13.41
C GLY A 122 18.00 17.31 -12.54
N GLY A 123 19.08 17.05 -11.80
CA GLY A 123 19.62 18.04 -10.86
C GLY A 123 18.79 18.08 -9.58
N PHE A 124 18.29 19.27 -9.23
CA PHE A 124 17.41 19.52 -8.08
C PHE A 124 16.01 19.96 -8.55
N THR A 125 15.58 19.45 -9.70
CA THR A 125 14.27 19.81 -10.29
C THR A 125 13.22 18.77 -9.89
N SER A 126 11.95 19.12 -9.96
CA SER A 126 10.85 18.26 -9.52
C SER A 126 10.14 17.55 -10.68
N ILE A 127 9.63 16.35 -10.40
CA ILE A 127 8.68 15.62 -11.24
C ILE A 127 7.61 15.02 -10.35
N VAL A 128 6.35 15.39 -10.58
CA VAL A 128 5.20 14.85 -9.84
C VAL A 128 4.12 14.37 -10.81
N GLY A 129 3.51 13.23 -10.50
CA GLY A 129 2.40 12.70 -11.27
C GLY A 129 1.19 12.34 -10.41
N PHE A 130 -0.01 12.55 -10.95
CA PHE A 130 -1.27 12.37 -10.23
C PHE A 130 -2.46 12.22 -11.20
N ASP A 131 -3.53 11.61 -10.71
CA ASP A 131 -4.78 11.44 -11.46
C ASP A 131 -5.64 12.71 -11.42
N VAL A 132 -6.25 13.05 -12.56
CA VAL A 132 -7.18 14.18 -12.65
C VAL A 132 -8.52 13.79 -13.27
N VAL A 133 -9.57 14.52 -12.90
CA VAL A 133 -10.94 14.33 -13.37
C VAL A 133 -11.38 15.54 -14.19
N SER A 134 -11.94 15.31 -15.38
CA SER A 134 -12.45 16.37 -16.27
C SER A 134 -13.39 17.34 -15.52
N GLY A 135 -13.09 18.63 -15.61
CA GLY A 135 -13.89 19.71 -15.02
C GLY A 135 -13.61 20.00 -13.53
N GLU A 136 -12.88 19.14 -12.83
CA GLU A 136 -12.47 19.41 -11.44
C GLU A 136 -11.35 20.46 -11.38
N THR A 137 -11.23 21.16 -10.26
CA THR A 137 -10.20 22.19 -10.07
C THR A 137 -9.07 21.68 -9.20
N TYR A 138 -7.84 21.87 -9.69
CA TYR A 138 -6.60 21.58 -9.01
C TYR A 138 -5.79 22.86 -8.88
N TYR A 139 -5.03 23.00 -7.80
CA TYR A 139 -4.07 24.08 -7.64
C TYR A 139 -2.66 23.53 -7.69
N ILE A 140 -1.79 24.21 -8.43
CA ILE A 140 -0.36 23.91 -8.49
C ILE A 140 0.33 25.10 -7.84
N ALA A 141 1.18 24.84 -6.87
CA ALA A 141 1.95 25.87 -6.20
C ALA A 141 3.43 25.53 -6.18
N TRP A 142 4.26 26.55 -6.36
CA TRP A 142 5.71 26.49 -6.25
C TRP A 142 6.15 27.36 -5.08
N ASP A 143 7.25 27.02 -4.41
CA ASP A 143 7.80 27.80 -3.32
C ASP A 143 9.30 28.07 -3.44
N ASP A 144 9.78 29.01 -2.64
CA ASP A 144 11.11 29.62 -2.72
C ASP A 144 12.14 28.98 -1.78
N ARG A 145 11.88 27.77 -1.24
CA ARG A 145 12.75 27.20 -0.19
C ARG A 145 14.22 27.14 -0.60
N TRP A 146 14.45 26.81 -1.86
CA TRP A 146 15.77 26.51 -2.39
C TRP A 146 16.23 27.51 -3.44
N ASP A 147 15.31 28.03 -4.25
CA ASP A 147 15.57 29.05 -5.26
C ASP A 147 14.28 29.84 -5.56
N GLU A 148 14.38 31.17 -5.66
CA GLU A 148 13.28 32.07 -6.03
C GLU A 148 13.28 32.42 -7.54
N SER A 149 14.28 31.93 -8.29
CA SER A 149 14.47 32.21 -9.71
C SER A 149 13.33 31.68 -10.57
N GLY A 150 13.05 32.36 -11.69
CA GLY A 150 12.09 31.89 -12.68
C GLY A 150 12.55 30.64 -13.43
N PHE A 151 11.59 29.79 -13.79
CA PHE A 151 11.78 28.53 -14.52
C PHE A 151 10.57 28.20 -15.38
N ASP A 152 10.69 27.18 -16.22
CA ASP A 152 9.55 26.62 -16.95
C ASP A 152 9.12 25.28 -16.35
N PHE A 153 7.83 24.99 -16.35
CA PHE A 153 7.33 23.65 -16.07
C PHE A 153 6.51 23.12 -17.24
N GLN A 154 6.61 21.82 -17.48
CA GLN A 154 5.81 21.10 -18.46
C GLN A 154 4.69 20.38 -17.75
N LEU A 155 3.45 20.59 -18.23
CA LEU A 155 2.30 19.75 -17.91
C LEU A 155 2.07 18.81 -19.10
N SER A 156 2.11 17.50 -18.84
CA SER A 156 1.90 16.48 -19.86
C SER A 156 0.75 15.55 -19.48
N GLU A 157 -0.03 15.14 -20.47
CA GLU A 157 -1.13 14.19 -20.32
C GLU A 157 -0.64 12.78 -20.71
N GLY A 158 -0.69 11.87 -19.75
CA GLY A 158 -0.51 10.44 -19.96
C GLY A 158 -1.80 9.75 -20.39
N SER A 159 -1.73 8.44 -20.61
CA SER A 159 -2.93 7.62 -20.79
C SER A 159 -3.84 7.79 -19.57
N PRO A 160 -5.16 7.95 -19.76
CA PRO A 160 -6.05 8.06 -18.63
C PRO A 160 -5.93 6.84 -17.73
N PRO A 161 -6.01 7.02 -16.39
CA PRO A 161 -6.07 5.89 -15.50
C PRO A 161 -7.28 5.08 -15.95
N PRO A 162 -7.18 3.75 -16.05
CA PRO A 162 -8.38 2.96 -16.27
C PRO A 162 -9.37 3.36 -15.19
N ILE A 163 -10.59 3.77 -15.59
CA ILE A 163 -11.65 4.08 -14.64
C ILE A 163 -11.76 2.85 -13.74
N GLY A 164 -11.38 3.01 -12.48
CA GLY A 164 -11.44 1.93 -11.52
C GLY A 164 -12.87 1.38 -11.54
N PRO A 165 -13.08 0.06 -11.65
CA PRO A 165 -14.43 -0.51 -11.69
C PRO A 165 -15.23 -0.17 -10.42
N ILE A 166 -14.55 0.27 -9.36
CA ILE A 166 -15.08 0.59 -8.04
C ILE A 166 -14.31 1.80 -7.52
N SER A 167 -15.02 2.75 -6.90
CA SER A 167 -14.41 3.85 -6.14
C SER A 167 -14.53 3.55 -4.65
N PHE A 168 -13.46 3.79 -3.90
CA PHE A 168 -13.43 3.60 -2.45
C PHE A 168 -13.55 4.95 -1.75
N THR A 169 -14.29 4.99 -0.64
CA THR A 169 -14.29 6.13 0.28
C THR A 169 -13.46 5.75 1.49
N SER A 170 -12.36 6.45 1.72
CA SER A 170 -11.55 6.23 2.93
C SER A 170 -12.36 6.60 4.18
N GLN A 171 -12.33 5.73 5.18
CA GLN A 171 -12.95 5.96 6.48
C GLN A 171 -11.95 5.65 7.58
N THR A 172 -11.78 6.59 8.51
CA THR A 172 -10.98 6.38 9.71
C THR A 172 -11.84 5.71 10.78
N VAL A 173 -11.42 4.52 11.21
CA VAL A 173 -12.05 3.77 12.30
C VAL A 173 -11.13 3.76 13.50
N ALA A 174 -11.64 4.16 14.67
CA ALA A 174 -10.87 4.08 15.91
C ALA A 174 -10.84 2.63 16.40
N ALA A 175 -9.65 2.14 16.73
CA ALA A 175 -9.46 0.79 17.29
C ALA A 175 -8.48 0.84 18.46
N THR A 176 -8.82 0.15 19.55
CA THR A 176 -7.98 0.06 20.75
C THR A 176 -7.03 -1.13 20.65
N GLY A 177 -5.77 -0.94 21.02
CA GLY A 177 -4.75 -1.99 20.98
C GLY A 177 -3.88 -1.97 19.73
N SER A 178 -2.98 -2.94 19.65
CA SER A 178 -2.08 -3.21 18.53
C SER A 178 -2.53 -4.46 17.76
N ASP A 179 -1.86 -4.78 16.65
CA ASP A 179 -2.03 -6.03 15.89
C ASP A 179 -3.46 -6.24 15.36
N ARG A 180 -3.66 -5.78 14.12
CA ARG A 180 -4.99 -5.61 13.52
C ARG A 180 -5.25 -6.63 12.43
N GLY A 181 -6.48 -7.12 12.39
CA GLY A 181 -7.00 -7.98 11.33
C GLY A 181 -8.30 -7.42 10.77
N VAL A 182 -8.60 -7.78 9.52
CA VAL A 182 -9.89 -7.51 8.88
C VAL A 182 -10.49 -8.85 8.49
N VAL A 183 -11.58 -9.23 9.15
CA VAL A 183 -12.20 -10.55 9.03
C VAL A 183 -13.62 -10.51 9.60
N ASP A 184 -14.55 -11.27 9.04
CA ASP A 184 -15.91 -11.45 9.58
C ASP A 184 -15.86 -12.22 10.91
N MET A 185 -16.13 -11.56 12.04
CA MET A 185 -16.02 -12.15 13.39
C MET A 185 -17.36 -12.68 13.93
N ASN A 186 -18.49 -12.34 13.29
CA ASN A 186 -19.83 -12.71 13.76
C ASN A 186 -20.66 -13.50 12.72
N ASN A 187 -20.05 -13.84 11.59
CA ASN A 187 -20.63 -14.57 10.47
C ASN A 187 -21.78 -13.84 9.76
N ASP A 188 -21.78 -12.50 9.77
CA ASP A 188 -22.79 -11.66 9.09
C ASP A 188 -22.44 -11.32 7.63
N LYS A 189 -21.29 -11.81 7.15
CA LYS A 189 -20.73 -11.61 5.80
C LYS A 189 -20.20 -10.20 5.54
N LEU A 190 -20.00 -9.41 6.59
CA LEU A 190 -19.30 -8.14 6.54
C LEU A 190 -17.93 -8.28 7.19
N ASP A 191 -16.98 -7.45 6.75
CA ASP A 191 -15.62 -7.48 7.27
C ASP A 191 -15.55 -6.65 8.56
N ASP A 192 -15.11 -7.27 9.66
CA ASP A 192 -14.92 -6.59 10.93
C ASP A 192 -13.46 -6.22 11.16
N LEU A 193 -13.22 -5.15 11.92
CA LEU A 193 -11.87 -4.78 12.34
C LEU A 193 -11.60 -5.32 13.75
N VAL A 194 -10.70 -6.29 13.85
CA VAL A 194 -10.21 -6.84 15.12
C VAL A 194 -8.88 -6.19 15.51
N SER A 195 -8.72 -5.88 16.79
CA SER A 195 -7.47 -5.39 17.39
C SER A 195 -7.34 -5.89 18.83
N VAL A 196 -6.11 -6.04 19.30
CA VAL A 196 -5.84 -6.78 20.54
C VAL A 196 -5.03 -5.95 21.54
N THR A 197 -5.29 -6.18 22.82
CA THR A 197 -4.46 -5.70 23.93
C THR A 197 -4.01 -6.90 24.76
N ASP A 198 -3.20 -6.66 25.79
CA ASP A 198 -2.73 -7.73 26.68
C ASP A 198 -3.85 -8.54 27.34
N THR A 199 -5.07 -8.00 27.48
CA THR A 199 -6.18 -8.64 28.21
C THR A 199 -7.54 -8.49 27.52
N ASN A 200 -7.55 -8.06 26.25
CA ASN A 200 -8.79 -7.86 25.51
C ASN A 200 -8.64 -8.14 24.02
N ILE A 201 -9.73 -8.63 23.43
CA ILE A 201 -9.97 -8.62 22.00
C ILE A 201 -11.04 -7.56 21.73
N ASN A 202 -10.69 -6.56 20.93
CA ASN A 202 -11.55 -5.45 20.54
C ASN A 202 -12.02 -5.69 19.12
N ILE A 203 -13.33 -5.69 18.90
CA ILE A 203 -13.93 -5.96 17.59
C ILE A 203 -14.82 -4.78 17.24
N ASN A 204 -14.57 -4.18 16.10
CA ASN A 204 -15.46 -3.21 15.48
C ASN A 204 -16.29 -3.95 14.45
N TYR A 205 -17.52 -4.32 14.82
CA TYR A 205 -18.43 -5.04 13.94
C TYR A 205 -18.97 -4.10 12.86
N GLN A 206 -18.76 -4.41 11.59
CA GLN A 206 -19.30 -3.60 10.50
C GLN A 206 -20.83 -3.73 10.45
N LEU A 207 -21.52 -2.61 10.32
CA LEU A 207 -22.99 -2.60 10.30
C LEU A 207 -23.53 -2.60 8.87
N PRO A 208 -24.66 -3.30 8.60
CA PRO A 208 -25.39 -3.13 7.36
C PRO A 208 -25.83 -1.67 7.17
N GLY A 209 -25.32 -1.01 6.13
CA GLY A 209 -25.54 0.42 5.87
C GLY A 209 -24.37 1.33 6.28
N GLY A 210 -23.27 0.76 6.76
CA GLY A 210 -22.03 1.46 7.08
C GLY A 210 -21.88 1.81 8.56
N GLY A 211 -20.65 2.17 8.94
CA GLY A 211 -20.28 2.38 10.34
C GLY A 211 -19.98 1.07 11.08
N PHE A 212 -19.65 1.20 12.36
CA PHE A 212 -19.17 0.10 13.20
C PHE A 212 -19.81 0.11 14.59
N ASN A 213 -20.06 -1.07 15.14
CA ASN A 213 -20.41 -1.29 16.54
C ASN A 213 -19.23 -1.93 17.29
N SER A 214 -18.58 -1.16 18.15
CA SER A 214 -17.40 -1.62 18.89
C SER A 214 -17.78 -2.45 20.11
N VAL A 215 -17.17 -3.63 20.23
CA VAL A 215 -17.25 -4.52 21.40
C VAL A 215 -15.84 -4.77 21.91
N ASN A 216 -15.72 -4.86 23.23
CA ASN A 216 -14.47 -5.16 23.90
C ASN A 216 -14.67 -6.41 24.77
N ILE A 217 -14.06 -7.53 24.37
CA ILE A 217 -14.17 -8.83 25.02
C ILE A 217 -12.94 -9.02 25.90
N THR A 218 -13.16 -9.15 27.21
CA THR A 218 -12.08 -9.41 28.17
C THR A 218 -11.60 -10.85 28.09
N THR A 219 -10.28 -11.04 28.13
CA THR A 219 -9.62 -12.35 28.12
C THR A 219 -8.69 -12.49 29.32
N SER A 220 -8.18 -13.70 29.57
CA SER A 220 -6.93 -13.83 30.33
C SER A 220 -5.80 -13.10 29.61
N GLN A 221 -4.74 -12.78 30.35
CA GLN A 221 -3.51 -12.35 29.72
C GLN A 221 -2.89 -13.56 29.01
N ALA A 222 -2.72 -13.45 27.70
CA ALA A 222 -2.08 -14.49 26.90
C ALA A 222 -0.65 -14.76 27.38
N ASP A 223 -0.27 -16.03 27.50
CA ASP A 223 1.11 -16.44 27.80
C ASP A 223 2.09 -15.90 26.75
N HIS A 224 1.65 -15.82 25.50
CA HIS A 224 2.38 -15.22 24.38
C HIS A 224 1.54 -14.16 23.67
N ILE A 225 1.79 -12.89 23.99
CA ILE A 225 1.15 -11.73 23.35
C ILE A 225 1.55 -11.61 21.85
N PRO A 226 0.66 -11.08 20.98
CA PRO A 226 0.85 -11.05 19.53
C PRO A 226 1.79 -9.92 19.06
N SER A 227 3.02 -9.86 19.56
CA SER A 227 3.92 -8.73 19.29
C SER A 227 4.44 -8.64 17.84
N TRP A 228 4.34 -9.71 17.07
CA TRP A 228 4.86 -9.80 15.69
C TRP A 228 3.84 -10.29 14.69
N SER A 229 2.88 -11.12 15.12
CA SER A 229 1.89 -11.68 14.22
C SER A 229 0.55 -11.90 14.89
N LEU A 230 -0.49 -11.70 14.08
CA LEU A 230 -1.86 -12.11 14.33
C LEU A 230 -2.38 -12.83 13.08
N ALA A 231 -3.08 -13.95 13.26
CA ALA A 231 -3.91 -14.58 12.24
C ALA A 231 -5.30 -14.88 12.81
N ALA A 232 -6.32 -14.96 11.94
CA ALA A 232 -7.69 -15.25 12.32
C ALA A 232 -8.30 -16.33 11.41
N GLY A 233 -9.06 -17.26 11.99
CA GLY A 233 -9.67 -18.39 11.29
C GLY A 233 -10.41 -19.31 12.27
N ASP A 234 -11.51 -19.91 11.82
CA ASP A 234 -12.33 -20.86 12.59
C ASP A 234 -11.64 -22.24 12.64
N ILE A 235 -10.69 -22.42 13.56
CA ILE A 235 -9.85 -23.62 13.62
C ILE A 235 -10.59 -24.80 14.27
N ASP A 236 -11.58 -24.55 15.13
CA ASP A 236 -12.38 -25.61 15.76
C ASP A 236 -13.69 -25.91 15.01
N GLY A 237 -14.03 -25.13 13.98
CA GLY A 237 -15.20 -25.32 13.13
C GLY A 237 -16.52 -24.96 13.81
N ASN A 238 -16.49 -24.11 14.84
CA ASN A 238 -17.68 -23.72 15.59
C ASN A 238 -18.49 -22.58 14.94
N GLY A 239 -17.99 -22.01 13.85
CA GLY A 239 -18.63 -20.93 13.08
C GLY A 239 -18.18 -19.52 13.48
N TYR A 240 -17.23 -19.39 14.40
CA TYR A 240 -16.64 -18.13 14.83
C TYR A 240 -15.12 -18.18 14.68
N ASN A 241 -14.53 -17.09 14.21
CA ASN A 241 -13.09 -17.06 13.99
C ASN A 241 -12.31 -17.03 15.31
N ASP A 242 -11.35 -17.93 15.42
CA ASP A 242 -10.32 -17.95 16.46
C ASP A 242 -9.15 -17.06 16.06
N LEU A 243 -8.25 -16.78 17.01
CA LEU A 243 -7.04 -16.01 16.76
C LEU A 243 -5.78 -16.81 17.10
N LEU A 244 -4.72 -16.59 16.31
CA LEU A 244 -3.38 -17.07 16.60
C LEU A 244 -2.45 -15.89 16.85
N TYR A 245 -1.94 -15.80 18.06
CA TYR A 245 -0.97 -14.81 18.50
C TYR A 245 0.44 -15.35 18.36
N GLY A 246 1.30 -14.56 17.70
CA GLY A 246 2.70 -14.87 17.53
C GLY A 246 3.60 -13.79 18.13
N GLY A 247 4.50 -14.21 19.01
CA GLY A 247 5.48 -13.33 19.66
C GLY A 247 6.92 -13.84 19.59
N GLY A 248 7.80 -13.24 20.38
CA GLY A 248 9.23 -13.55 20.37
C GLY A 248 9.63 -14.87 21.06
N ALA A 249 8.72 -15.55 21.75
CA ALA A 249 9.05 -16.71 22.58
C ALA A 249 8.09 -17.91 22.43
N GLY A 250 6.98 -17.76 21.73
CA GLY A 250 5.96 -18.79 21.57
C GLY A 250 4.74 -18.25 20.85
N VAL A 251 3.69 -19.07 20.83
CA VAL A 251 2.40 -18.76 20.22
C VAL A 251 1.25 -19.12 21.15
N THR A 252 0.17 -18.34 21.05
CA THR A 252 -1.07 -18.55 21.82
C THR A 252 -2.25 -18.61 20.86
N PHE A 253 -3.09 -19.64 20.99
CA PHE A 253 -4.38 -19.72 20.31
C PHE A 253 -5.47 -19.17 21.24
N MET A 254 -6.32 -18.30 20.71
CA MET A 254 -7.49 -17.75 21.39
C MET A 254 -8.72 -18.31 20.70
N TYR A 255 -9.35 -19.31 21.33
CA TYR A 255 -10.52 -19.98 20.79
C TYR A 255 -11.79 -19.21 21.13
N ALA A 256 -12.54 -18.77 20.12
CA ALA A 256 -13.87 -18.22 20.30
C ALA A 256 -14.81 -19.31 20.84
N ASN A 257 -15.75 -18.94 21.71
CA ASN A 257 -16.80 -19.86 22.11
C ASN A 257 -17.90 -19.95 21.03
N SER A 258 -18.80 -20.92 21.17
CA SER A 258 -19.87 -21.22 20.21
C SER A 258 -20.93 -20.12 20.01
N ASP A 259 -20.76 -18.94 20.61
CA ASP A 259 -21.60 -17.76 20.39
C ASP A 259 -20.78 -16.47 20.13
N GLY A 260 -19.45 -16.57 20.00
CA GLY A 260 -18.54 -15.46 19.70
C GLY A 260 -18.41 -14.40 20.79
N THR A 261 -18.89 -14.65 22.01
CA THR A 261 -18.92 -13.65 23.10
C THR A 261 -17.73 -13.75 24.07
N ALA A 262 -16.95 -14.82 24.00
CA ALA A 262 -15.80 -15.04 24.87
C ALA A 262 -14.70 -15.84 24.16
N PHE A 263 -13.47 -15.73 24.66
CA PHE A 263 -12.32 -16.48 24.16
C PHE A 263 -11.67 -17.32 25.27
N THR A 264 -11.23 -18.52 24.91
CA THR A 264 -10.44 -19.42 25.76
C THR A 264 -9.03 -19.52 25.22
N GLU A 265 -8.05 -19.31 26.09
CA GLU A 265 -6.65 -19.37 25.74
C GLU A 265 -6.11 -20.80 25.74
N GLN A 266 -5.29 -21.12 24.74
CA GLN A 266 -4.44 -22.31 24.70
C GLN A 266 -3.06 -21.96 24.12
N SER A 267 -2.04 -22.03 24.97
CA SER A 267 -0.67 -21.67 24.60
C SER A 267 0.21 -22.89 24.40
N GLY A 268 1.09 -22.83 23.40
CA GLY A 268 2.10 -23.87 23.16
C GLY A 268 3.24 -23.79 24.16
N SER A 269 3.90 -24.91 24.45
CA SER A 269 5.11 -24.92 25.30
C SER A 269 6.42 -24.75 24.54
N ASP A 270 6.37 -24.86 23.21
CA ASP A 270 7.54 -24.84 22.34
C ASP A 270 8.00 -23.41 22.07
N TYR A 271 9.33 -23.25 21.99
CA TYR A 271 9.92 -21.97 21.62
C TYR A 271 9.65 -21.66 20.15
N VAL A 272 9.00 -20.53 19.92
CA VAL A 272 8.74 -20.01 18.56
C VAL A 272 9.02 -18.51 18.55
N PHE A 273 10.04 -18.09 17.81
CA PHE A 273 10.19 -16.67 17.48
C PHE A 273 9.38 -16.37 16.23
N SER A 274 8.10 -16.08 16.43
CA SER A 274 7.12 -15.84 15.38
C SER A 274 7.34 -14.50 14.67
N GLN A 275 7.27 -14.51 13.34
CA GLN A 275 7.22 -13.29 12.51
C GLN A 275 5.88 -13.14 11.78
N ARG A 276 5.33 -14.24 11.26
CA ARG A 276 4.08 -14.30 10.51
C ARG A 276 3.39 -15.62 10.81
N SER A 277 2.06 -15.61 10.88
CA SER A 277 1.24 -16.80 11.01
C SER A 277 0.11 -16.79 9.99
N ASN A 278 -0.40 -17.98 9.69
CA ASN A 278 -1.54 -18.20 8.80
C ASN A 278 -2.36 -19.38 9.34
N PHE A 279 -3.68 -19.32 9.16
CA PHE A 279 -4.52 -20.52 9.14
C PHE A 279 -4.69 -20.98 7.68
N ILE A 280 -4.49 -22.27 7.44
CA ILE A 280 -4.51 -22.87 6.10
C ILE A 280 -4.70 -24.38 6.27
N ASP A 281 -5.45 -25.04 5.38
CA ASP A 281 -5.51 -26.50 5.32
C ASP A 281 -4.25 -27.01 4.59
N ILE A 282 -3.24 -27.50 5.33
CA ILE A 282 -1.92 -27.86 4.78
C ILE A 282 -1.97 -29.25 4.14
N ASN A 283 -2.77 -30.15 4.71
CA ASN A 283 -2.81 -31.56 4.32
C ASN A 283 -4.05 -31.92 3.46
N ASN A 284 -4.88 -30.94 3.12
CA ASN A 284 -6.12 -31.06 2.34
C ASN A 284 -7.16 -32.01 2.99
N ASP A 285 -7.26 -32.03 4.31
CA ASP A 285 -8.24 -32.86 5.03
C ASP A 285 -9.55 -32.14 5.37
N GLY A 286 -9.63 -30.84 5.07
CA GLY A 286 -10.80 -29.99 5.28
C GLY A 286 -10.83 -29.33 6.66
N ALA A 287 -9.84 -29.57 7.53
CA ALA A 287 -9.64 -28.83 8.76
C ALA A 287 -8.60 -27.71 8.54
N LEU A 288 -8.82 -26.55 9.17
CA LEU A 288 -7.78 -25.52 9.18
C LEU A 288 -6.63 -25.95 10.09
N ASP A 289 -5.41 -25.91 9.56
CA ASP A 289 -4.16 -26.03 10.28
C ASP A 289 -3.60 -24.62 10.57
N ALA A 290 -2.52 -24.56 11.35
CA ALA A 290 -1.78 -23.31 11.56
C ALA A 290 -0.32 -23.43 11.10
N PHE A 291 0.17 -22.40 10.43
CA PHE A 291 1.56 -22.26 10.04
C PHE A 291 2.16 -21.01 10.68
N VAL A 292 3.41 -21.09 11.16
CA VAL A 292 4.12 -19.96 11.76
C VAL A 292 5.57 -19.87 11.27
N CYS A 293 5.90 -18.71 10.72
CA CYS A 293 7.26 -18.32 10.39
C CYS A 293 8.12 -18.24 11.65
N HIS A 294 9.21 -19.00 11.69
CA HIS A 294 10.18 -18.92 12.76
C HIS A 294 11.43 -18.16 12.31
N ASP A 295 11.78 -17.10 13.04
CA ASP A 295 12.86 -16.19 12.65
C ASP A 295 14.25 -16.86 12.71
N VAL A 296 14.54 -17.63 13.75
CA VAL A 296 15.88 -18.17 14.02
C VAL A 296 15.99 -19.70 13.88
N ALA A 297 14.94 -20.37 13.39
CA ALA A 297 14.88 -21.83 13.26
C ALA A 297 13.97 -22.22 12.07
N PRO A 298 13.86 -23.51 11.71
CA PRO A 298 12.86 -23.96 10.76
C PRO A 298 11.45 -23.52 11.16
N ASN A 299 10.58 -23.31 10.18
CA ASN A 299 9.19 -22.96 10.46
C ASN A 299 8.47 -24.07 11.24
N VAL A 300 7.46 -23.66 11.97
CA VAL A 300 6.62 -24.55 12.76
C VAL A 300 5.21 -24.55 12.17
N TYR A 301 4.52 -25.67 12.35
CA TYR A 301 3.14 -25.81 11.93
C TYR A 301 2.41 -26.76 12.88
N TYR A 302 1.10 -26.62 12.93
CA TYR A 302 0.20 -27.33 13.80
C TYR A 302 -0.85 -28.01 12.94
N ILE A 303 -0.83 -29.34 12.90
CA ILE A 303 -1.86 -30.10 12.17
C ILE A 303 -3.05 -30.33 13.08
N ASN A 304 -4.22 -29.94 12.62
CA ASN A 304 -5.49 -30.11 13.30
C ASN A 304 -6.09 -31.46 12.92
N ASP A 305 -6.59 -32.21 13.90
CA ASP A 305 -7.24 -33.50 13.66
C ASP A 305 -8.74 -33.39 13.26
N GLY A 306 -9.21 -32.17 12.98
CA GLY A 306 -10.60 -31.85 12.68
C GLY A 306 -11.51 -31.79 13.91
N SER A 307 -10.96 -31.95 15.12
CA SER A 307 -11.67 -31.75 16.38
C SER A 307 -11.07 -30.62 17.22
N GLY A 308 -10.23 -29.77 16.61
CA GLY A 308 -9.52 -28.68 17.26
C GLY A 308 -8.28 -29.12 18.04
N ASN A 309 -7.87 -30.40 17.95
CA ASN A 309 -6.62 -30.84 18.59
C ASN A 309 -5.44 -30.60 17.67
N LEU A 310 -4.52 -29.75 18.13
CA LEU A 310 -3.35 -29.32 17.36
C LEU A 310 -2.12 -30.16 17.71
N THR A 311 -1.49 -30.75 16.70
CA THR A 311 -0.20 -31.44 16.84
C THR A 311 0.93 -30.57 16.28
N PHE A 312 1.86 -30.18 17.15
CA PHE A 312 3.04 -29.38 16.78
C PHE A 312 4.06 -30.17 15.96
N TYR A 313 4.57 -29.53 14.90
CA TYR A 313 5.68 -30.02 14.09
C TYR A 313 6.67 -28.91 13.75
N GLN A 314 7.95 -29.28 13.69
CA GLN A 314 9.04 -28.48 13.16
C GLN A 314 9.93 -29.37 12.29
N GLY A 315 9.93 -29.14 10.97
CA GLY A 315 10.55 -30.04 9.99
C GLY A 315 9.58 -31.10 9.47
N ALA A 316 10.08 -32.30 9.15
CA ALA A 316 9.29 -33.37 8.53
C ALA A 316 8.28 -34.00 9.50
N SER A 317 7.10 -34.36 8.98
CA SER A 317 6.04 -35.06 9.70
C SER A 317 5.33 -36.08 8.82
N THR A 318 4.33 -36.78 9.37
CA THR A 318 3.46 -37.66 8.58
C THR A 318 2.53 -36.90 7.63
N ALA A 319 2.10 -35.69 8.02
CA ALA A 319 1.25 -34.84 7.18
C ALA A 319 2.07 -34.09 6.11
N VAL A 320 3.30 -33.72 6.44
CA VAL A 320 4.21 -32.99 5.56
C VAL A 320 5.57 -33.69 5.54
N PRO A 321 5.77 -34.70 4.67
CA PRO A 321 6.94 -35.59 4.72
C PRO A 321 8.31 -34.91 4.60
N LYS A 322 8.36 -33.73 3.98
CA LYS A 322 9.60 -32.95 3.81
C LYS A 322 9.70 -31.74 4.75
N GLY A 323 8.63 -31.44 5.51
CA GLY A 323 8.50 -30.20 6.26
C GLY A 323 8.38 -28.95 5.38
N LEU A 324 8.29 -27.78 6.02
CA LEU A 324 8.15 -26.48 5.37
C LEU A 324 9.18 -25.50 5.96
N GLY A 325 9.88 -24.75 5.10
CA GLY A 325 10.88 -23.78 5.52
C GLY A 325 11.96 -24.37 6.43
N THR A 326 12.58 -25.45 5.97
CA THR A 326 13.44 -26.32 6.79
C THR A 326 14.86 -25.81 7.03
N HIS A 327 15.18 -24.58 6.62
CA HIS A 327 16.52 -24.02 6.81
C HIS A 327 16.80 -23.82 8.31
N THR A 328 17.87 -24.43 8.82
CA THR A 328 18.13 -24.58 10.27
C THR A 328 18.31 -23.27 11.04
N SER A 329 18.79 -22.22 10.38
CA SER A 329 18.95 -20.87 10.95
C SER A 329 17.76 -19.94 10.70
N GLY A 330 16.68 -20.44 10.10
CA GLY A 330 15.45 -19.70 9.85
C GLY A 330 15.57 -18.62 8.77
N GLY A 331 15.31 -17.38 9.18
CA GLY A 331 15.18 -16.18 8.35
C GLY A 331 13.77 -15.95 7.83
N ASN A 332 12.79 -16.75 8.24
CA ASN A 332 11.43 -16.74 7.71
C ASN A 332 10.64 -15.55 8.29
N TYR A 333 10.14 -14.68 7.42
CA TYR A 333 9.58 -13.40 7.86
C TYR A 333 8.12 -13.21 7.44
N GLY A 334 7.79 -13.57 6.20
CA GLY A 334 6.44 -13.43 5.66
C GLY A 334 6.10 -14.59 4.77
N THR A 335 4.80 -14.86 4.64
CA THR A 335 4.28 -15.98 3.86
C THR A 335 3.05 -15.59 3.07
N VAL A 336 2.94 -16.18 1.89
CA VAL A 336 1.74 -16.16 1.06
C VAL A 336 1.45 -17.60 0.67
N TRP A 337 0.22 -18.02 0.93
CA TRP A 337 -0.32 -19.29 0.49
C TRP A 337 -1.19 -19.04 -0.73
N VAL A 338 -0.90 -19.70 -1.84
CA VAL A 338 -1.60 -19.50 -3.12
C VAL A 338 -1.36 -20.70 -4.04
N ASP A 339 -2.38 -21.09 -4.79
CA ASP A 339 -2.26 -21.98 -5.95
C ASP A 339 -1.62 -21.18 -7.11
N TYR A 340 -0.29 -21.20 -7.23
CA TYR A 340 0.40 -20.32 -8.20
C TYR A 340 0.46 -20.92 -9.61
N ASP A 341 0.36 -22.24 -9.73
CA ASP A 341 0.44 -22.95 -11.01
C ASP A 341 -0.93 -23.43 -11.55
N ASN A 342 -2.01 -23.19 -10.79
CA ASN A 342 -3.40 -23.50 -11.10
C ASN A 342 -3.70 -25.01 -11.13
N ASP A 343 -3.00 -25.81 -10.34
CA ASP A 343 -3.25 -27.25 -10.22
C ASP A 343 -4.24 -27.62 -9.09
N ARG A 344 -4.67 -26.62 -8.31
CA ARG A 344 -5.64 -26.67 -7.20
C ARG A 344 -5.09 -27.22 -5.89
N ASP A 345 -3.79 -27.29 -5.72
CA ASP A 345 -3.20 -27.39 -4.41
C ASP A 345 -2.64 -26.02 -3.95
N MET A 346 -2.53 -25.86 -2.63
CA MET A 346 -2.05 -24.60 -2.05
C MET A 346 -0.54 -24.66 -1.88
N ASP A 347 0.18 -23.85 -2.65
CA ASP A 347 1.62 -23.66 -2.53
C ASP A 347 1.97 -22.60 -1.48
N LEU A 348 3.26 -22.53 -1.14
CA LEU A 348 3.79 -21.62 -0.14
C LEU A 348 4.98 -20.81 -0.65
N PHE A 349 4.82 -19.49 -0.71
CA PHE A 349 5.95 -18.57 -0.82
C PHE A 349 6.39 -18.08 0.56
N ILE A 350 7.70 -18.12 0.83
CA ILE A 350 8.32 -17.65 2.08
C ILE A 350 9.29 -16.51 1.75
N ALA A 351 8.96 -15.31 2.23
CA ALA A 351 9.87 -14.18 2.25
C ALA A 351 10.90 -14.34 3.38
N LYS A 352 12.18 -14.22 3.05
CA LYS A 352 13.27 -14.20 4.02
C LYS A 352 13.70 -12.77 4.35
N CYS A 353 14.02 -12.52 5.62
CA CYS A 353 14.55 -11.24 6.08
C CYS A 353 15.92 -11.42 6.75
N ARG A 354 16.91 -11.80 5.94
CA ARG A 354 18.29 -12.00 6.40
C ARG A 354 19.27 -11.33 5.44
N GLY A 355 20.11 -10.45 5.98
CA GLY A 355 21.17 -9.78 5.23
C GLY A 355 22.51 -10.55 5.27
N GLY A 356 23.49 -10.05 4.52
CA GLY A 356 24.86 -10.60 4.51
C GLY A 356 25.05 -11.79 3.57
N ASP A 357 26.17 -12.51 3.74
CA ASP A 357 26.54 -13.63 2.90
C ASP A 357 26.19 -14.97 3.56
N VAL A 358 24.88 -15.20 3.72
CA VAL A 358 24.32 -16.43 4.29
C VAL A 358 23.34 -17.07 3.31
N THR A 359 23.21 -18.39 3.34
CA THR A 359 22.38 -19.16 2.40
C THR A 359 20.88 -18.99 2.61
N HIS A 360 20.45 -18.53 3.77
CA HIS A 360 19.04 -18.39 4.15
C HIS A 360 18.47 -16.98 3.95
N LYS A 361 19.14 -16.15 3.14
CA LYS A 361 18.63 -14.84 2.69
C LYS A 361 17.70 -14.94 1.50
N TRP A 362 17.76 -16.06 0.78
CA TRP A 362 16.98 -16.27 -0.42
C TRP A 362 15.57 -16.69 -0.05
N ASN A 363 14.58 -16.05 -0.65
CA ASN A 363 13.18 -16.44 -0.50
C ASN A 363 13.01 -17.92 -0.88
N GLU A 364 11.89 -18.52 -0.51
CA GLU A 364 11.60 -19.90 -0.88
C GLU A 364 10.23 -19.98 -1.54
N LEU A 365 10.08 -20.86 -2.52
CA LEU A 365 8.79 -21.18 -3.16
C LEU A 365 8.63 -22.68 -3.08
N TRP A 366 7.72 -23.12 -2.23
CA TRP A 366 7.43 -24.51 -1.93
C TRP A 366 6.20 -24.93 -2.71
N GLN A 367 6.42 -25.68 -3.78
CA GLN A 367 5.36 -26.23 -4.63
C GLN A 367 4.79 -27.49 -3.97
N ASN A 368 3.48 -27.57 -3.81
CA ASN A 368 2.78 -28.77 -3.36
C ASN A 368 2.54 -29.71 -4.56
N ASP A 369 2.30 -30.99 -4.32
CA ASP A 369 2.00 -31.97 -5.39
C ASP A 369 0.66 -32.68 -5.18
N GLY A 370 -0.20 -32.08 -4.36
CA GLY A 370 -1.50 -32.56 -3.92
C GLY A 370 -1.43 -33.68 -2.88
N SER A 371 -0.24 -34.21 -2.56
CA SER A 371 -0.05 -35.28 -1.58
C SER A 371 0.44 -34.81 -0.20
N GLY A 372 0.55 -33.49 0.00
CA GLY A 372 1.21 -32.88 1.17
C GLY A 372 2.74 -32.87 1.05
N THR A 373 3.29 -33.24 -0.11
CA THR A 373 4.73 -33.21 -0.35
C THR A 373 5.15 -31.90 -0.99
N TYR A 374 5.67 -31.00 -0.16
CA TYR A 374 6.18 -29.71 -0.63
C TYR A 374 7.64 -29.79 -1.10
N THR A 375 7.94 -29.16 -2.23
CA THR A 375 9.30 -29.07 -2.79
C THR A 375 9.69 -27.62 -3.01
N ASN A 376 10.80 -27.18 -2.43
CA ASN A 376 11.34 -25.85 -2.73
C ASN A 376 11.90 -25.82 -4.17
N VAL A 377 11.22 -25.09 -5.06
CA VAL A 377 11.56 -24.96 -6.49
C VAL A 377 12.28 -23.66 -6.82
N ALA A 378 12.52 -22.79 -5.83
CA ALA A 378 12.95 -21.44 -6.10
C ALA A 378 14.37 -21.34 -6.72
N ASP A 379 15.29 -22.23 -6.31
CA ASP A 379 16.62 -22.35 -6.93
C ASP A 379 16.56 -23.01 -8.32
N GLY A 380 15.65 -23.97 -8.51
CA GLY A 380 15.51 -24.72 -9.76
C GLY A 380 14.92 -23.90 -10.91
N SER A 381 14.14 -22.87 -10.60
CA SER A 381 13.48 -22.00 -11.56
C SER A 381 14.27 -20.73 -11.91
N GLY A 382 15.46 -20.53 -11.32
CA GLY A 382 16.30 -19.36 -11.59
C GLY A 382 15.76 -18.05 -11.00
N TYR A 383 14.83 -18.10 -10.04
CA TYR A 383 14.26 -16.89 -9.43
C TYR A 383 15.30 -16.03 -8.67
N TYR A 384 16.45 -16.62 -8.31
CA TYR A 384 17.55 -15.92 -7.62
C TYR A 384 18.80 -15.71 -8.49
N SER A 385 18.78 -16.08 -9.77
CA SER A 385 19.88 -15.77 -10.67
C SER A 385 19.71 -14.36 -11.23
N THR A 386 20.27 -13.38 -10.53
CA THR A 386 20.53 -12.02 -11.04
C THR A 386 22.02 -11.77 -11.16
#